data_AF-A0A132GXP3-F1
#
_entry.id   AF-A0A132GXP3-F1
#
_cell.length_a   1.000
_cell.length_b   1.000
_cell.length_c   1.000
_cell.angle_alpha   90.00
_cell.angle_beta   90.00
_cell.angle_gamma   90.00
#
_symmetry.space_group_name_H-M   'P 1'
#
loop_
_entity.id
_entity.type
_entity.pdbx_description
1 polymer ?
#
loop_
_entity_poly.entity_id
_entity_poly.type
_entity_poly.pdbx_seq_one_letter_code
_entity_poly.pdbx_strand_id
1 'polypeptide(L)'
;MTDLKRKILNDLRVELSDEFDRNFQRKAFFDKPWPPRRVGLQHRGSLLMQTGKLRRSIRCRVDADSVVWETSERYAAIHNYGGTITVTAKMKKYFWYKYNATKDDAWKWMALMKVGSRITIPQRQFLGDHPQVRKRAEAVIQRNLQQAAQDLIRKLKP
;
A
#
# COMPACT_ATOMS: atom_id res chain seq x y z
N MET A 1 1.68 20.79 -26.04
CA MET A 1 0.92 20.59 -24.78
C MET A 1 1.07 19.18 -24.20
N THR A 2 1.15 18.13 -25.02
CA THR A 2 1.21 16.71 -24.59
C THR A 2 2.47 16.33 -23.80
N ASP A 3 3.61 16.97 -24.11
CA ASP A 3 4.90 16.57 -23.54
C ASP A 3 5.09 17.00 -22.07
N LEU A 4 4.75 18.26 -21.74
CA LEU A 4 4.79 18.77 -20.36
C LEU A 4 3.89 17.96 -19.42
N LYS A 5 2.68 17.64 -19.88
CA LYS A 5 1.74 16.81 -19.11
C LYS A 5 2.31 15.43 -18.84
N ARG A 6 2.87 14.77 -19.86
CA ARG A 6 3.50 13.45 -19.73
C ARG A 6 4.70 13.52 -18.77
N LYS A 7 5.51 14.57 -18.85
CA LYS A 7 6.62 14.82 -17.91
C LYS A 7 6.13 14.93 -16.47
N ILE A 8 5.12 15.75 -16.22
CA ILE A 8 4.50 15.90 -14.88
C ILE A 8 3.99 14.55 -14.36
N LEU A 9 3.24 13.80 -15.16
CA LEU A 9 2.70 12.50 -14.75
C LEU A 9 3.81 11.47 -14.46
N ASN A 10 4.90 11.49 -15.22
CA ASN A 10 6.06 10.63 -14.97
C ASN A 10 6.80 11.01 -13.68
N ASP A 11 6.97 12.30 -13.41
CA ASP A 11 7.60 12.76 -12.18
C ASP A 11 6.73 12.44 -10.96
N LEU A 12 5.41 12.62 -11.08
CA LEU A 12 4.44 12.22 -10.05
C LEU A 12 4.52 10.72 -9.77
N ARG A 13 4.58 9.90 -10.83
CA ARG A 13 4.75 8.45 -10.71
C ARG A 13 6.00 8.13 -9.90
N VAL A 14 7.15 8.70 -10.22
CA VAL A 14 8.42 8.40 -9.55
C VAL A 14 8.37 8.82 -8.09
N GLU A 15 7.99 10.08 -7.83
CA GLU A 15 8.06 10.66 -6.49
C GLU A 15 7.05 10.05 -5.52
N LEU A 16 5.80 9.84 -5.96
CA LEU A 16 4.78 9.22 -5.11
C LEU A 16 5.00 7.73 -4.93
N SER A 17 5.53 7.01 -5.94
CA SER A 17 5.86 5.60 -5.78
C SER A 17 6.97 5.40 -4.75
N ASP A 18 8.00 6.25 -4.75
CA ASP A 18 9.05 6.21 -3.72
C ASP A 18 8.49 6.49 -2.32
N GLU A 19 7.58 7.46 -2.18
CA GLU A 19 6.97 7.73 -0.88
C GLU A 19 6.05 6.63 -0.37
N PHE A 20 5.26 6.01 -1.24
CA PHE A 20 4.47 4.84 -0.86
C PHE A 20 5.36 3.65 -0.51
N ASP A 21 6.51 3.49 -1.17
CA ASP A 21 7.49 2.46 -0.83
C ASP A 21 8.11 2.68 0.56
N ARG A 22 8.47 3.93 0.88
CA ARG A 22 9.01 4.32 2.20
C ARG A 22 8.04 4.05 3.35
N ASN A 23 6.72 4.04 3.12
CA ASN A 23 5.73 3.68 4.15
C ASN A 23 5.96 2.28 4.73
N PHE A 24 6.45 1.32 3.93
CA PHE A 24 6.78 -0.03 4.41
C PHE A 24 8.01 -0.06 5.32
N GLN A 25 8.95 0.86 5.12
CA GLN A 25 10.11 1.03 5.98
C GLN A 25 9.72 1.73 7.29
N ARG A 26 8.92 2.80 7.18
CA ARG A 26 8.35 3.54 8.32
C ARG A 26 7.38 2.70 9.16
N LYS A 27 6.76 1.68 8.57
CA LYS A 27 5.63 0.91 9.16
C LYS A 27 4.44 1.82 9.49
N ALA A 28 4.23 2.82 8.65
CA ALA A 28 3.27 3.89 8.84
C ALA A 28 2.80 4.40 7.48
N PHE A 29 1.57 4.88 7.41
CA PHE A 29 1.12 5.71 6.30
C PHE A 29 1.49 7.15 6.60
N PHE A 30 2.67 7.57 6.15
CA PHE A 30 3.27 8.86 6.53
C PHE A 30 3.40 8.99 8.06
N ASP A 31 2.60 9.85 8.69
CA ASP A 31 2.55 10.12 10.13
C ASP A 31 1.65 9.15 10.92
N LYS A 32 0.89 8.28 10.23
CA LYS A 32 -0.05 7.35 10.89
C LYS A 32 0.54 5.94 11.00
N PRO A 33 1.10 5.53 12.16
CA PRO A 33 1.69 4.21 12.33
C PRO A 33 0.64 3.10 12.19
N TRP A 34 1.06 1.97 11.61
CA TRP A 34 0.17 0.83 11.46
C TRP A 34 -0.11 0.15 12.81
N PRO A 35 -1.36 -0.29 13.04
CA PRO A 35 -1.70 -1.04 14.23
C PRO A 35 -0.78 -2.27 14.38
N PRO A 36 -0.19 -2.47 15.58
CA PRO A 36 0.71 -3.57 15.83
C PRO A 36 -0.01 -4.91 15.66
N ARG A 37 0.79 -5.98 15.60
CA ARG A 37 0.24 -7.34 15.63
C ARG A 37 -0.29 -7.62 17.04
N ARG A 38 -1.19 -8.59 17.16
CA ARG A 38 -1.62 -9.07 18.47
C ARG A 38 -0.41 -9.64 19.22
N VAL A 39 -0.29 -9.30 20.49
CA VAL A 39 0.79 -9.73 21.38
C VAL A 39 0.69 -11.26 21.58
N GLY A 40 1.83 -11.95 21.64
CA GLY A 40 1.90 -13.39 21.92
C GLY A 40 1.93 -14.32 20.70
N LEU A 41 1.80 -13.81 19.49
CA LEU A 41 2.02 -14.61 18.27
C LEU A 41 3.49 -14.58 17.86
N GLN A 42 4.09 -15.76 17.65
CA GLN A 42 5.43 -15.87 17.09
C GLN A 42 5.42 -15.37 15.63
N HIS A 43 6.24 -14.38 15.35
CA HIS A 43 6.27 -13.74 14.03
C HIS A 43 7.71 -13.56 13.56
N ARG A 44 7.94 -13.89 12.29
CA ARG A 44 9.19 -13.59 11.59
C ARG A 44 9.00 -12.36 10.71
N GLY A 45 9.97 -11.45 10.75
CA GLY A 45 10.03 -10.28 9.87
C GLY A 45 9.10 -9.12 10.27
N SER A 46 9.19 -8.03 9.50
CA SER A 46 8.47 -6.78 9.77
C SER A 46 6.98 -6.85 9.36
N LEU A 47 6.16 -5.96 9.93
CA LEU A 47 4.74 -5.83 9.59
C LEU A 47 4.57 -5.53 8.09
N LEU A 48 3.69 -6.28 7.42
CA LEU A 48 3.50 -6.27 5.95
C LEU A 48 4.77 -6.54 5.10
N MET A 49 5.88 -6.90 5.74
CA MET A 49 7.22 -6.97 5.14
C MET A 49 7.94 -8.28 5.47
N GLN A 50 7.21 -9.36 5.78
CA GLN A 50 7.82 -10.66 6.07
C GLN A 50 8.54 -11.23 4.84
N THR A 51 7.84 -11.35 3.70
CA THR A 51 8.44 -11.78 2.42
C THR A 51 8.69 -10.60 1.47
N GLY A 52 8.12 -9.44 1.79
CA GLY A 52 8.10 -8.25 0.91
C GLY A 52 7.24 -8.39 -0.34
N LYS A 53 6.46 -9.48 -0.50
CA LYS A 53 5.65 -9.73 -1.71
C LYS A 53 4.64 -8.61 -1.96
N LEU A 54 3.96 -8.12 -0.93
CA LEU A 54 2.99 -7.03 -1.04
C LEU A 54 3.65 -5.75 -1.58
N ARG A 55 4.74 -5.31 -0.97
CA ARG A 55 5.50 -4.13 -1.41
C ARG A 55 5.92 -4.25 -2.88
N ARG A 56 6.50 -5.39 -3.27
CA ARG A 56 6.93 -5.65 -4.67
C ARG A 56 5.78 -5.79 -5.66
N SER A 57 4.56 -6.10 -5.20
CA SER A 57 3.40 -6.26 -6.06
C SER A 57 2.77 -4.95 -6.51
N ILE A 58 3.11 -3.84 -5.85
CA ILE A 58 2.57 -2.52 -6.16
C ILE A 58 3.17 -2.06 -7.47
N ARG A 59 2.30 -1.79 -8.44
CA ARG A 59 2.67 -1.28 -9.76
C ARG A 59 2.01 0.07 -9.94
N CYS A 60 2.64 0.87 -10.79
CA CYS A 60 2.11 2.16 -11.17
C CYS A 60 2.05 2.24 -12.70
N ARG A 61 0.91 2.65 -13.23
CA ARG A 61 0.72 2.95 -14.65
C ARG A 61 0.35 4.42 -14.83
N VAL A 62 0.85 4.99 -15.92
CA VAL A 62 0.51 6.35 -16.35
C VAL A 62 -0.47 6.22 -17.50
N ASP A 63 -1.67 6.75 -17.30
CA ASP A 63 -2.71 6.84 -18.32
C ASP A 63 -2.62 8.19 -19.04
N ALA A 64 -3.64 8.52 -19.84
CA ALA A 64 -3.71 9.80 -20.55
C ALA A 64 -3.76 11.01 -19.61
N ASP A 65 -4.49 10.91 -18.50
CA ASP A 65 -4.80 12.03 -17.59
C ASP A 65 -4.43 11.74 -16.12
N SER A 66 -4.08 10.50 -15.79
CA SER A 66 -3.94 10.06 -14.41
C SER A 66 -2.76 9.13 -14.20
N VAL A 67 -2.34 9.05 -12.95
CA VAL A 67 -1.41 8.03 -12.46
C VAL A 67 -2.19 7.08 -11.58
N VAL A 68 -2.12 5.78 -11.87
CA VAL A 68 -2.87 4.74 -11.16
C VAL A 68 -1.92 3.77 -10.50
N TRP A 69 -2.11 3.55 -9.21
CA TRP A 69 -1.41 2.51 -8.45
C TRP A 69 -2.33 1.30 -8.26
N GLU A 70 -1.80 0.13 -8.54
CA GLU A 70 -2.52 -1.14 -8.46
C GLU A 70 -1.64 -2.24 -7.85
N THR A 71 -2.26 -3.35 -7.45
CA THR A 71 -1.58 -4.48 -6.81
C THR A 71 -2.15 -5.78 -7.33
N SER A 72 -1.27 -6.76 -7.58
CA SER A 72 -1.67 -8.11 -7.96
C SER A 72 -2.09 -8.98 -6.76
N GLU A 73 -1.91 -8.52 -5.52
CA GLU A 73 -2.21 -9.32 -4.33
C GLU A 73 -3.66 -9.10 -3.88
N ARG A 74 -4.48 -10.16 -3.95
CA ARG A 74 -5.90 -10.10 -3.57
C ARG A 74 -6.15 -9.63 -2.13
N TYR A 75 -5.23 -9.94 -1.21
CA TYR A 75 -5.33 -9.56 0.20
C TYR A 75 -4.88 -8.11 0.46
N ALA A 76 -4.32 -7.40 -0.52
CA ALA A 76 -3.83 -6.04 -0.35
C ALA A 76 -4.96 -5.09 0.05
N ALA A 77 -6.15 -5.23 -0.55
CA ALA A 77 -7.30 -4.37 -0.26
C ALA A 77 -7.70 -4.43 1.22
N ILE A 78 -7.83 -5.63 1.80
CA ILE A 78 -8.23 -5.77 3.20
C ILE A 78 -7.16 -5.29 4.19
N HIS A 79 -5.89 -5.25 3.77
CA HIS A 79 -4.86 -4.58 4.55
C HIS A 79 -4.94 -3.06 4.40
N ASN A 80 -5.13 -2.53 3.20
CA ASN A 80 -5.12 -1.10 2.95
C ASN A 80 -6.31 -0.36 3.56
N TYR A 81 -7.50 -0.97 3.47
CA TYR A 81 -8.77 -0.39 3.93
C TYR A 81 -9.23 -0.94 5.28
N GLY A 82 -8.65 -2.06 5.74
CA GLY A 82 -9.21 -2.82 6.84
C GLY A 82 -10.47 -3.57 6.42
N GLY A 83 -11.08 -4.27 7.36
CA GLY A 83 -12.37 -4.93 7.13
C GLY A 83 -12.63 -6.11 8.04
N THR A 84 -13.68 -6.85 7.73
CA THR A 84 -14.04 -8.07 8.45
C THR A 84 -14.14 -9.25 7.50
N ILE A 85 -13.73 -10.43 7.96
CA ILE A 85 -13.90 -11.70 7.24
C ILE A 85 -14.79 -12.61 8.07
N THR A 86 -15.80 -13.20 7.43
CA THR A 86 -16.66 -14.20 8.06
C THR A 86 -16.00 -15.58 8.01
N VAL A 87 -15.89 -16.24 9.15
CA VAL A 87 -15.30 -17.57 9.27
C VAL A 87 -16.21 -18.61 8.63
N THR A 88 -15.68 -19.31 7.62
CA THR A 88 -16.39 -20.40 6.94
C THR A 88 -15.94 -21.77 7.44
N ALA A 89 -16.75 -22.81 7.22
CA ALA A 89 -16.37 -24.18 7.55
C ALA A 89 -15.09 -24.63 6.80
N LYS A 90 -14.91 -24.19 5.55
CA LYS A 90 -13.69 -24.45 4.75
C LYS A 90 -12.46 -23.82 5.40
N MET A 91 -12.58 -22.60 5.93
CA MET A 91 -11.49 -21.94 6.66
C MET A 91 -11.10 -22.72 7.91
N LYS A 92 -12.09 -23.20 8.69
CA LYS A 92 -11.80 -24.02 9.89
C LYS A 92 -11.02 -25.29 9.56
N LYS A 93 -11.40 -26.00 8.49
CA LYS A 93 -10.65 -27.18 8.01
C LYS A 93 -9.20 -26.81 7.68
N TYR A 94 -8.99 -25.69 7.00
CA TYR A 94 -7.64 -25.20 6.70
C TYR A 94 -6.85 -24.81 7.96
N PHE A 95 -7.49 -24.17 8.94
CA PHE A 95 -6.85 -23.81 10.21
C PHE A 95 -6.39 -25.05 10.98
N TRP A 96 -7.20 -26.11 11.03
CA TRP A 96 -6.77 -27.40 11.60
C TRP A 96 -5.58 -28.01 10.86
N TYR A 97 -5.61 -28.01 9.52
CA TYR A 97 -4.49 -28.47 8.71
C TYR A 97 -3.20 -27.69 9.04
N LYS A 98 -3.28 -26.36 9.13
CA LYS A 98 -2.13 -25.52 9.49
C LYS A 98 -1.64 -25.78 10.91
N TYR A 99 -2.54 -25.91 11.90
CA TYR A 99 -2.15 -26.26 13.26
C TYR A 99 -1.43 -27.61 13.31
N ASN A 100 -1.91 -28.62 12.60
CA ASN A 100 -1.25 -29.92 12.58
C ASN A 100 0.15 -29.86 11.94
N ALA A 101 0.33 -29.01 10.93
CA ALA A 101 1.61 -28.83 10.26
C ALA A 101 2.63 -27.98 11.06
N THR A 102 2.19 -26.94 11.78
CA THR A 102 3.10 -25.99 12.44
C THR A 102 3.11 -26.05 13.97
N LYS A 103 2.09 -26.68 14.58
CA LYS A 103 1.83 -26.70 16.03
C LYS A 103 1.75 -25.30 16.67
N ASP A 104 1.44 -24.29 15.87
CA ASP A 104 1.25 -22.91 16.34
C ASP A 104 -0.19 -22.71 16.82
N ASP A 105 -0.34 -22.43 18.11
CA ASP A 105 -1.63 -22.30 18.79
C ASP A 105 -2.53 -21.23 18.17
N ALA A 106 -1.99 -20.22 17.48
CA ALA A 106 -2.78 -19.25 16.74
C ALA A 106 -3.76 -19.91 15.76
N TRP A 107 -3.32 -20.97 15.06
CA TRP A 107 -4.16 -21.73 14.16
C TRP A 107 -5.22 -22.53 14.91
N LYS A 108 -4.89 -23.06 16.09
CA LYS A 108 -5.84 -23.75 16.96
C LYS A 108 -6.96 -22.81 17.42
N TRP A 109 -6.61 -21.60 17.89
CA TRP A 109 -7.59 -20.57 18.26
C TRP A 109 -8.55 -20.25 17.11
N MET A 110 -8.03 -20.04 15.90
CA MET A 110 -8.85 -19.79 14.71
C MET A 110 -9.71 -21.00 14.33
N ALA A 111 -9.17 -22.23 14.45
CA ALA A 111 -9.88 -23.47 14.13
C ALA A 111 -11.03 -23.76 15.10
N LEU A 112 -10.99 -23.22 16.31
CA LEU A 112 -12.05 -23.37 17.31
C LEU A 112 -13.18 -22.32 17.17
N MET A 113 -12.99 -21.26 16.37
CA MET A 113 -14.00 -20.22 16.16
C MET A 113 -15.33 -20.80 15.63
N LYS A 114 -16.46 -20.18 16.01
CA LYS A 114 -17.78 -20.55 15.48
C LYS A 114 -17.86 -20.18 13.99
N VAL A 115 -18.43 -21.05 13.15
CA VAL A 115 -18.73 -20.71 11.75
C VAL A 115 -19.73 -19.55 11.73
N GLY A 116 -19.49 -18.54 10.89
CA GLY A 116 -20.25 -17.29 10.84
C GLY A 116 -19.72 -16.18 11.76
N SER A 117 -18.76 -16.47 12.64
CA SER A 117 -18.07 -15.41 13.42
C SER A 117 -17.23 -14.50 12.52
N ARG A 118 -16.97 -13.27 12.96
CA ARG A 118 -16.21 -12.28 12.19
C ARG A 118 -14.79 -12.10 12.75
N ILE A 119 -13.81 -12.06 11.85
CA ILE A 119 -12.43 -11.69 12.13
C ILE A 119 -12.22 -10.25 11.65
N THR A 120 -11.89 -9.34 12.56
CA THR A 120 -11.56 -7.95 12.23
C THR A 120 -10.09 -7.81 11.88
N ILE A 121 -9.82 -7.30 10.68
CA ILE A 121 -8.49 -6.95 10.20
C ILE A 121 -8.35 -5.42 10.30
N PRO A 122 -7.41 -4.91 11.11
CA PRO A 122 -7.23 -3.48 11.23
C PRO A 122 -6.64 -2.90 9.95
N GLN A 123 -7.02 -1.67 9.66
CA GLN A 123 -6.50 -0.90 8.54
C GLN A 123 -5.00 -0.64 8.70
N ARG A 124 -4.24 -0.93 7.65
CA ARG A 124 -2.81 -0.66 7.51
C ARG A 124 -2.60 -0.04 6.13
N GLN A 125 -2.92 1.24 6.04
CA GLN A 125 -2.89 1.95 4.78
C GLN A 125 -1.46 2.08 4.26
N PHE A 126 -1.23 1.70 3.00
CA PHE A 126 0.06 1.86 2.33
C PHE A 126 -0.09 2.59 0.99
N LEU A 127 -1.30 2.59 0.42
CA LEU A 127 -1.70 3.37 -0.74
C LEU A 127 -2.95 4.19 -0.43
N GLY A 128 -3.02 5.40 -0.97
CA GLY A 128 -4.22 6.23 -0.93
C GLY A 128 -3.91 7.70 -0.77
N ASP A 129 -4.96 8.48 -0.49
CA ASP A 129 -4.86 9.92 -0.31
C ASP A 129 -4.32 10.30 1.07
N HIS A 130 -3.53 11.37 1.10
CA HIS A 130 -2.92 11.92 2.30
C HIS A 130 -2.51 13.38 2.08
N PRO A 131 -2.53 14.27 3.09
CA PRO A 131 -2.00 15.63 2.96
C PRO A 131 -0.56 15.68 2.41
N GLN A 132 0.29 14.73 2.83
CA GLN A 132 1.66 14.62 2.31
C GLN A 132 1.73 14.20 0.84
N VAL A 133 0.77 13.38 0.37
CA VAL A 133 0.67 13.02 -1.06
C VAL A 133 0.31 14.26 -1.87
N ARG A 134 -0.70 15.02 -1.44
CA ARG A 134 -1.15 16.24 -2.13
C ARG A 134 -0.03 17.29 -2.19
N LYS A 135 0.61 17.57 -1.04
CA LYS A 135 1.74 18.51 -0.97
C LYS A 135 2.87 18.15 -1.92
N ARG A 136 3.20 16.86 -2.02
CA ARG A 136 4.25 16.39 -2.95
C ARG A 136 3.80 16.48 -4.40
N ALA A 137 2.56 16.12 -4.69
CA ALA A 137 2.00 16.26 -6.02
C ALA A 137 2.02 17.72 -6.48
N GLU A 138 1.60 18.65 -5.62
CA GLU A 138 1.66 20.09 -5.87
C GLU A 138 3.09 20.56 -6.13
N ALA A 139 4.06 20.13 -5.31
CA ALA A 139 5.47 20.48 -5.48
C ALA A 139 6.03 19.98 -6.83
N VAL A 140 5.68 18.75 -7.25
CA VAL A 140 6.06 18.20 -8.55
C VAL A 140 5.48 19.03 -9.69
N ILE A 141 4.20 19.37 -9.61
CA ILE A 141 3.51 20.16 -10.62
C ILE A 141 4.15 21.55 -10.72
N GLN A 142 4.29 22.25 -9.60
CA GLN A 142 4.86 23.60 -9.54
C GLN A 142 6.28 23.64 -10.13
N ARG A 143 7.15 22.71 -9.72
CA ARG A 143 8.52 22.60 -10.26
C ARG A 143 8.53 22.41 -11.78
N ASN A 144 7.67 21.53 -12.30
CA ASN A 144 7.59 21.28 -13.75
C ASN A 144 7.06 22.49 -14.51
N LEU A 145 6.05 23.18 -13.98
CA LEU A 145 5.52 24.41 -14.57
C LEU A 145 6.55 25.53 -14.58
N GLN A 146 7.31 25.71 -13.49
CA GLN A 146 8.38 26.70 -13.39
C GLN A 146 9.50 26.43 -14.40
N GLN A 147 9.94 25.17 -14.53
CA GLN A 147 10.93 24.78 -15.54
C GLN A 147 10.43 25.08 -16.95
N ALA A 148 9.19 24.71 -17.26
CA ALA A 148 8.61 24.99 -18.58
C ALA A 148 8.53 26.50 -18.86
N ALA A 149 8.16 27.31 -17.88
CA ALA A 149 8.12 28.77 -18.01
C ALA A 149 9.54 29.35 -18.24
N GLN A 150 10.55 28.88 -17.51
CA GLN A 150 11.94 29.30 -17.69
C GLN A 150 12.48 28.92 -19.07
N ASP A 151 12.17 27.71 -19.56
CA ASP A 151 12.56 27.24 -20.89
C ASP A 151 11.93 28.09 -21.99
N LEU A 152 10.68 28.51 -21.83
CA LEU A 152 10.00 29.43 -22.74
C LEU A 152 10.68 30.81 -22.73
N ILE A 153 10.94 31.38 -21.55
CA ILE A 153 11.63 32.67 -21.43
C ILE A 153 13.01 32.60 -22.10
N ARG A 154 13.77 31.52 -21.90
CA ARG A 154 15.09 31.34 -22.51
C ARG A 154 15.01 31.30 -24.05
N LYS A 155 13.99 30.65 -24.61
CA LYS A 155 13.79 30.59 -26.07
C LYS A 155 13.34 31.91 -26.68
N LEU A 156 12.70 32.77 -25.89
CA LEU A 156 12.18 34.07 -26.34
C LEU A 156 13.18 35.22 -26.14
N LYS A 157 14.30 35.00 -25.45
CA LYS A 157 15.39 35.98 -25.40
C LYS A 157 16.08 36.01 -26.78
N PRO A 158 16.17 37.20 -27.44
CA PRO A 158 16.88 37.36 -28.71
C PRO A 158 18.38 37.13 -28.56
#